data_AF-A0A535ENP0-F1
#
_entry.id   AF-A0A535ENP0-F1
#
_cell.length_a   1.000
_cell.length_b   1.000
_cell.length_c   1.000
_cell.angle_alpha   90.00
_cell.angle_beta   90.00
_cell.angle_gamma   90.00
#
_symmetry.space_group_name_H-M   'P 1'
#
loop_
_entity.id
_entity.type
_entity.pdbx_description
1 polymer ?
#
loop_
_entity_poly.entity_id
_entity_poly.type
_entity_poly.pdbx_seq_one_letter_code
_entity_poly.pdbx_strand_id
1 'polypeptide(L)'
;MKIRLPLGLSIASGVPVLVLVSVGPVAALAGPASIVVWSASAVIGLLMAFAFAELTGSLPGVSGGIAALSAEVLGRRSRPLALISQWSYWFGWSPTLAISSAIAAGYVQTALIPQSPPWVGWLLAFAVLGLSGTVNIHG
;
A
#
# COMPACT_ATOMS: atom_id res chain seq x y z
N MET A 1 -1.07 -15.35 17.97
CA MET A 1 -0.90 -16.18 16.75
C MET A 1 0.54 -16.01 16.25
N LYS A 2 1.38 -17.05 16.26
CA LYS A 2 2.78 -16.96 15.79
C LYS A 2 2.80 -17.19 14.27
N ILE A 3 2.96 -16.12 13.49
CA ILE A 3 3.12 -16.23 12.04
C ILE A 3 4.50 -16.80 11.73
N ARG A 4 4.56 -17.79 10.83
CA ARG A 4 5.83 -18.37 10.38
C ARG A 4 6.53 -17.35 9.47
N LEU A 5 7.84 -17.16 9.66
CA LEU A 5 8.67 -16.25 8.85
C LEU A 5 8.44 -16.34 7.33
N PRO A 6 8.37 -17.54 6.69
CA PRO A 6 8.10 -17.62 5.26
C PRO A 6 6.73 -17.06 4.87
N LEU A 7 5.70 -17.27 5.69
CA LEU A 7 4.36 -16.76 5.42
C LEU A 7 4.32 -15.23 5.55
N GLY A 8 5.01 -14.69 6.56
CA GLY A 8 5.14 -13.24 6.75
C GLY A 8 5.85 -12.58 5.58
N LEU A 9 6.91 -13.20 5.05
CA LEU A 9 7.64 -12.69 3.89
C LEU A 9 6.79 -12.74 2.62
N SER A 10 6.01 -13.80 2.41
CA SER A 10 5.08 -13.90 1.28
C SER A 10 4.03 -12.79 1.29
N ILE A 11 3.45 -12.49 2.46
CA ILE A 11 2.48 -11.39 2.59
C ILE A 11 3.16 -10.03 2.34
N ALA A 12 4.36 -9.84 2.89
CA ALA A 12 5.14 -8.60 2.68
C ALA A 12 5.53 -8.38 1.20
N SER A 13 5.79 -9.46 0.46
CA SER A 13 6.15 -9.40 -0.96
C SER A 13 5.03 -8.91 -1.88
N GLY A 14 3.78 -8.85 -1.38
CA GLY A 14 2.67 -8.24 -2.13
C GLY A 14 2.84 -6.74 -2.36
N VAL A 15 3.58 -6.03 -1.49
CA VAL A 15 3.77 -4.57 -1.61
C VAL A 15 4.59 -4.19 -2.87
N PRO A 16 5.72 -4.86 -3.18
CA PRO A 16 6.40 -4.72 -4.47
C PRO A 16 5.53 -5.00 -5.71
N VAL A 17 4.46 -5.78 -5.60
CA VAL A 17 3.56 -6.03 -6.74
C VAL A 17 2.77 -4.77 -7.08
N LEU A 18 2.39 -3.94 -6.09
CA LEU A 18 1.74 -2.65 -6.36
C LEU A 18 2.70 -1.68 -7.07
N VAL A 19 4.00 -1.77 -6.77
CA VAL A 19 5.03 -0.97 -7.43
C VAL A 19 5.03 -1.24 -8.93
N LEU A 20 4.91 -2.50 -9.38
CA LEU A 20 4.91 -2.88 -10.80
C LEU A 20 3.86 -2.12 -11.62
N VAL A 21 2.68 -1.88 -11.05
CA VAL A 21 1.59 -1.12 -11.70
C VAL A 21 1.99 0.33 -11.96
N SER A 22 2.87 0.89 -11.15
CA SER A 22 3.31 2.30 -11.24
C SER A 22 4.62 2.52 -12.00
N VAL A 23 5.34 1.46 -12.39
CA VAL A 23 6.63 1.57 -13.10
C VAL A 23 6.49 2.31 -14.42
N GLY A 24 5.45 2.03 -15.20
CA GLY A 24 5.20 2.67 -16.50
C GLY A 24 5.02 4.19 -16.42
N PRO A 25 4.08 4.70 -15.60
CA PRO A 25 3.87 6.14 -15.43
C PRO A 25 5.10 6.87 -14.86
N VAL A 26 5.81 6.26 -13.90
CA VAL A 26 7.03 6.86 -13.32
C VAL A 26 8.15 6.93 -14.35
N ALA A 27 8.32 5.90 -15.18
CA ALA A 27 9.29 5.92 -16.27
C ALA A 27 8.94 6.97 -17.35
N ALA A 28 7.66 7.18 -17.63
CA ALA A 28 7.20 8.20 -18.58
C ALA A 28 7.46 9.64 -18.09
N LEU A 29 7.37 9.87 -16.77
CA LEU A 29 7.58 11.20 -16.16
C LEU A 29 9.05 11.50 -15.86
N ALA A 30 9.81 10.53 -15.33
CA ALA A 30 11.18 10.72 -14.88
C ALA A 30 12.25 10.28 -15.91
N GLY A 31 11.85 9.57 -16.96
CA GLY A 31 12.76 9.07 -17.99
C GLY A 31 13.89 8.20 -17.41
N PRO A 32 15.15 8.35 -17.87
CA PRO A 32 16.29 7.58 -17.37
C PRO A 32 16.59 7.78 -15.88
N ALA A 33 16.16 8.91 -15.29
CA ALA A 33 16.37 9.21 -13.87
C ALA A 33 15.47 8.38 -12.94
N SER A 34 14.48 7.65 -13.48
CA SER A 34 13.60 6.77 -12.72
C SER A 34 14.36 5.77 -11.86
N ILE A 35 15.49 5.24 -12.32
CA ILE A 35 16.31 4.28 -11.55
C ILE A 35 16.83 4.88 -10.22
N VAL A 36 17.16 6.17 -10.21
CA VAL A 36 17.65 6.88 -9.02
C VAL A 36 16.51 7.06 -8.03
N VAL A 37 15.32 7.44 -8.52
CA VAL A 37 14.12 7.59 -7.71
C VAL A 37 13.72 6.26 -7.04
N TRP A 38 13.77 5.15 -7.79
CA TRP A 38 13.48 3.82 -7.26
C TRP A 38 14.52 3.37 -6.23
N SER A 39 15.80 3.57 -6.53
CA SER A 39 16.89 3.19 -5.61
C SER A 39 16.82 3.98 -4.31
N ALA A 40 16.59 5.30 -4.38
CA ALA A 40 16.41 6.14 -3.20
C ALA A 40 15.16 5.72 -2.39
N SER A 41 14.05 5.42 -3.06
CA SER A 41 12.82 4.95 -2.41
C SER A 41 13.02 3.61 -1.69
N ALA A 42 13.78 2.69 -2.29
CA ALA A 42 14.11 1.40 -1.68
C ALA A 42 14.97 1.58 -0.41
N VAL A 43 15.95 2.50 -0.43
CA VAL A 43 16.78 2.82 0.74
C VAL A 43 15.92 3.43 1.86
N ILE A 44 15.03 4.37 1.54
CA ILE A 44 14.11 4.95 2.52
C ILE A 44 13.22 3.87 3.12
N GLY A 45 12.64 3.00 2.29
CA GLY A 45 11.81 1.88 2.74
C GLY A 45 12.56 0.89 3.65
N LEU A 46 13.83 0.62 3.35
CA LEU A 46 14.69 -0.22 4.18
C LEU A 46 14.94 0.41 5.55
N LEU A 47 15.24 1.71 5.60
CA LEU A 47 15.43 2.44 6.86
C LEU A 47 14.14 2.45 7.70
N MET A 48 12.98 2.63 7.06
CA MET A 48 11.68 2.54 7.73
C MET A 48 11.43 1.13 8.28
N ALA A 49 11.83 0.07 7.57
CA ALA A 49 11.66 -1.30 8.02
C ALA A 49 12.40 -1.59 9.34
N PHE A 50 13.62 -1.04 9.52
CA PHE A 50 14.34 -1.15 10.80
C PHE A 50 13.60 -0.46 11.95
N ALA A 51 13.13 0.78 11.73
CA ALA A 51 12.36 1.51 12.74
C ALA A 51 11.06 0.76 13.12
N PHE A 52 10.38 0.15 12.16
CA PHE A 52 9.19 -0.66 12.42
C PHE A 52 9.49 -1.97 13.13
N ALA A 53 10.64 -2.60 12.85
CA ALA A 53 11.09 -3.79 13.58
C ALA A 53 11.34 -3.47 15.06
N GLU A 54 11.95 -2.33 15.37
CA GLU A 54 12.13 -1.88 16.76
C GLU A 54 10.79 -1.59 17.46
N LEU A 55 9.90 -0.86 16.78
CA LEU A 55 8.57 -0.53 17.30
C LEU A 55 7.74 -1.78 17.62
N THR A 56 7.70 -2.75 16.70
CA THR A 56 7.00 -4.03 16.89
C THR A 56 7.64 -4.88 18.01
N GLY A 57 8.96 -4.80 18.20
CA GLY A 57 9.65 -5.46 19.31
C GLY A 57 9.36 -4.84 20.68
N SER A 58 9.15 -3.52 20.73
CA SER A 58 8.91 -2.78 21.98
C SER A 58 7.50 -2.96 22.58
N LEU A 59 6.52 -3.38 21.76
CA LEU A 59 5.11 -3.51 22.15
C LEU A 59 4.56 -4.94 21.89
N PRO A 60 5.00 -5.95 22.66
CA PRO A 60 4.51 -7.32 22.50
C PRO A 60 3.06 -7.42 22.99
N GLY A 61 2.11 -7.39 22.06
CA GLY A 61 0.68 -7.60 22.36
C GLY A 61 -0.29 -6.74 21.54
N VAL A 62 0.20 -5.72 20.85
CA VAL A 62 -0.65 -4.88 20.00
C VAL A 62 -0.76 -5.49 18.61
N SER A 63 -1.99 -5.84 18.22
CA SER A 63 -2.36 -6.35 16.90
C SER A 63 -2.97 -5.22 16.07
N GLY A 64 -2.64 -5.14 14.77
CA GLY A 64 -3.17 -4.09 13.87
C GLY A 64 -2.11 -3.36 13.03
N GLY A 65 -0.86 -3.82 13.03
CA GLY A 65 0.22 -3.25 12.23
C GLY A 65 0.73 -1.90 12.76
N ILE A 66 1.51 -1.21 11.93
CA ILE A 66 2.24 0.00 12.33
C ILE A 66 1.30 1.12 12.77
N ALA A 67 0.11 1.25 12.16
CA ALA A 67 -0.86 2.29 12.53
C ALA A 67 -1.42 2.09 13.95
N ALA A 68 -1.68 0.85 14.36
CA ALA A 68 -2.12 0.54 15.72
C ALA A 68 -0.97 0.70 16.73
N LEU A 69 0.25 0.32 16.34
CA LEU A 69 1.45 0.47 17.16
C LEU A 69 1.80 1.94 17.40
N SER A 70 1.77 2.77 16.34
CA SER A 70 2.01 4.22 16.47
C SER A 70 0.92 4.89 17.27
N ALA A 71 -0.34 4.48 17.11
CA ALA A 71 -1.46 4.98 17.90
C ALA A 71 -1.35 4.60 19.40
N GLU A 72 -0.85 3.42 19.74
CA GLU A 72 -0.61 3.02 21.13
C GLU A 72 0.52 3.85 21.76
N VAL A 73 1.66 4.02 21.06
CA VAL A 73 2.78 4.83 21.56
C VAL A 73 2.35 6.28 21.74
N LEU A 74 1.71 6.87 20.73
CA LEU A 74 1.22 8.26 20.80
C LEU A 74 0.07 8.40 21.79
N GLY A 75 -0.78 7.39 21.95
CA GLY A 75 -1.93 7.37 22.85
C GLY A 75 -1.53 7.44 24.31
N ARG A 76 -0.37 6.84 24.67
CA ARG A 76 0.26 7.03 25.99
C ARG A 76 0.66 8.47 26.27
N ARG A 77 0.95 9.26 25.22
CA ARG A 77 1.31 10.68 25.34
C ARG A 77 0.11 11.60 25.22
N SER A 78 -0.78 11.35 24.25
CA SER A 78 -2.01 12.11 24.02
C SER A 78 -2.97 11.36 23.09
N ARG A 79 -4.24 11.27 23.47
CA ARG A 79 -5.32 10.68 22.64
C ARG A 79 -5.50 11.29 21.24
N PRO A 80 -5.45 12.63 21.03
CA PRO A 80 -5.66 13.18 19.69
C PRO A 80 -4.57 12.78 18.69
N LEU A 81 -3.30 12.71 19.13
CA LEU A 81 -2.21 12.28 18.25
C LEU A 81 -2.37 10.83 17.79
N ALA A 82 -2.90 9.95 18.65
CA ALA A 82 -3.17 8.56 18.28
C ALA A 82 -4.21 8.46 17.16
N LEU A 83 -5.32 9.20 17.28
CA LEU A 83 -6.37 9.24 16.26
C LEU A 83 -5.86 9.84 14.94
N ILE A 84 -5.11 10.94 15.01
CA ILE A 84 -4.52 11.59 13.83
C ILE A 84 -3.54 10.65 13.13
N SER A 85 -2.70 9.93 13.88
CA SER A 85 -1.74 8.97 13.30
C SER A 85 -2.46 7.84 12.54
N GLN A 86 -3.50 7.26 13.16
CA GLN A 86 -4.31 6.22 12.54
C GLN A 86 -5.05 6.74 11.30
N TRP A 87 -5.65 7.93 11.38
CA TRP A 87 -6.32 8.57 10.25
C TRP A 87 -5.36 8.92 9.10
N SER A 88 -4.17 9.42 9.43
CA SER A 88 -3.15 9.76 8.42
C SER A 88 -2.69 8.55 7.63
N TYR A 89 -2.58 7.39 8.29
CA TYR A 89 -2.27 6.13 7.61
C TYR A 89 -3.36 5.74 6.60
N TRP A 90 -4.63 5.74 7.03
CA TRP A 90 -5.76 5.45 6.15
C TRP A 90 -5.87 6.46 4.99
N PHE A 91 -5.64 7.74 5.28
CA PHE A 91 -5.68 8.79 4.29
C PHE A 91 -4.54 8.70 3.29
N GLY A 92 -3.35 8.21 3.66
CA GLY A 92 -2.26 7.96 2.72
C GLY A 92 -2.54 6.77 1.78
N TRP A 93 -3.16 5.71 2.30
CA TRP A 93 -3.47 4.52 1.50
C TRP A 93 -4.64 4.72 0.54
N SER A 94 -5.63 5.54 0.88
CA SER A 94 -6.85 5.68 0.07
C SER A 94 -6.59 6.25 -1.34
N PRO A 95 -5.85 7.36 -1.52
CA PRO A 95 -5.47 7.87 -2.83
C PRO A 95 -4.57 6.90 -3.59
N THR A 96 -3.64 6.25 -2.88
CA THR A 96 -2.70 5.28 -3.47
C THR A 96 -3.45 4.11 -4.12
N LEU A 97 -4.44 3.56 -3.40
CA LEU A 97 -5.31 2.49 -3.90
C LEU A 97 -6.17 2.96 -5.08
N ALA A 98 -6.76 4.16 -4.99
CA ALA A 98 -7.57 4.73 -6.06
C ALA A 98 -6.77 4.92 -7.36
N ILE A 99 -5.58 5.53 -7.28
CA ILE A 99 -4.69 5.76 -8.42
C ILE A 99 -4.22 4.42 -9.02
N SER A 100 -3.79 3.49 -8.18
CA SER A 100 -3.31 2.17 -8.64
C SER A 100 -4.42 1.38 -9.35
N SER A 101 -5.65 1.48 -8.85
CA SER A 101 -6.81 0.80 -9.46
C SER A 101 -7.20 1.42 -10.80
N ALA A 102 -7.11 2.75 -10.93
CA ALA A 102 -7.34 3.44 -12.20
C ALA A 102 -6.27 3.05 -13.25
N ILE A 103 -5.00 2.98 -12.86
CA ILE A 103 -3.91 2.57 -13.76
C ILE A 103 -4.07 1.10 -14.16
N ALA A 104 -4.33 0.21 -13.19
CA ALA A 104 -4.57 -1.21 -13.47
C ALA A 104 -5.76 -1.42 -14.42
N ALA A 105 -6.86 -0.71 -14.19
CA ALA A 105 -8.02 -0.75 -15.08
C ALA A 105 -7.69 -0.26 -16.50
N GLY A 106 -6.86 0.78 -16.63
CA GLY A 106 -6.36 1.24 -17.92
C GLY A 106 -5.54 0.17 -18.65
N TYR A 107 -4.68 -0.57 -17.95
CA TYR A 107 -3.94 -1.70 -18.53
C TYR A 107 -4.87 -2.84 -18.97
N VAL A 108 -5.84 -3.21 -18.14
CA VAL A 108 -6.82 -4.26 -18.47
C VAL A 108 -7.66 -3.85 -19.69
N GLN A 109 -8.13 -2.60 -19.73
CA GLN A 109 -8.93 -2.09 -20.84
C GLN A 109 -8.15 -2.09 -22.15
N THR A 110 -6.91 -1.58 -22.14
CA THR A 110 -6.06 -1.52 -23.34
C THR A 110 -5.63 -2.90 -23.84
N ALA A 111 -5.40 -3.87 -22.94
CA ALA A 111 -4.96 -5.20 -23.31
C ALA A 111 -6.12 -6.13 -23.75
N LEU A 112 -7.28 -6.07 -23.09
CA LEU A 112 -8.36 -7.04 -23.30
C LEU A 112 -9.54 -6.49 -24.09
N ILE A 113 -9.86 -5.20 -23.98
CA ILE A 113 -11.06 -4.60 -24.59
C ILE A 113 -10.76 -3.21 -25.18
N PRO A 114 -9.81 -3.08 -26.12
CA PRO A 114 -9.29 -1.79 -26.58
C PRO A 114 -10.32 -0.90 -27.32
N GLN A 115 -11.42 -1.47 -27.82
CA GLN A 115 -12.50 -0.74 -28.51
C GLN A 115 -13.65 -0.33 -27.57
N SER A 116 -13.50 -0.53 -26.26
CA SER A 116 -14.56 -0.22 -25.30
C SER A 116 -14.67 1.28 -25.01
N PRO A 117 -15.87 1.79 -24.69
CA PRO A 117 -16.06 3.17 -24.28
C PRO A 117 -15.25 3.54 -23.03
N PRO A 118 -14.83 4.82 -22.86
CA PRO A 118 -14.01 5.26 -21.73
C PRO A 118 -14.59 4.96 -20.33
N TRP A 119 -15.92 4.88 -20.20
CA TRP A 119 -16.58 4.59 -18.92
C TRP A 119 -16.37 3.14 -18.43
N VAL A 120 -16.01 2.22 -19.31
CA VAL A 120 -15.71 0.82 -18.95
C VAL A 120 -14.46 0.75 -18.08
N GLY A 121 -13.46 1.60 -18.32
CA GLY A 121 -12.26 1.71 -17.47
C GLY A 121 -12.60 2.11 -16.03
N TRP A 122 -13.56 3.01 -15.84
CA TRP A 122 -14.02 3.40 -14.50
C TRP A 122 -14.74 2.25 -13.78
N LEU A 123 -15.59 1.50 -14.49
CA LEU A 123 -16.23 0.31 -13.91
C LEU A 123 -15.21 -0.76 -13.52
N LEU A 124 -14.17 -0.97 -14.33
CA LEU A 124 -13.08 -1.88 -13.99
C LEU A 124 -12.31 -1.39 -12.77
N ALA A 125 -12.03 -0.09 -12.65
CA ALA A 125 -11.35 0.48 -11.48
C ALA A 125 -12.20 0.31 -10.20
N PHE A 126 -13.51 0.54 -10.28
CA PHE A 126 -14.43 0.29 -9.16
C PHE A 126 -14.56 -1.19 -8.83
N ALA A 127 -14.54 -2.08 -9.82
CA ALA A 127 -14.54 -3.52 -9.61
C ALA A 127 -13.26 -3.97 -8.87
N VAL A 128 -12.09 -3.44 -9.24
CA VAL A 128 -10.81 -3.74 -8.56
C VAL A 128 -10.86 -3.27 -7.09
N LEU A 129 -11.34 -2.05 -6.83
CA LEU A 129 -11.52 -1.54 -5.47
C LEU A 129 -12.56 -2.34 -4.67
N GLY A 130 -13.68 -2.70 -5.29
CA GLY A 130 -14.75 -3.48 -4.68
C GLY A 130 -14.33 -4.90 -4.32
N LEU A 131 -13.59 -5.58 -5.21
CA LEU A 131 -13.01 -6.89 -4.95
C LEU A 131 -11.95 -6.85 -3.84
N SER A 132 -11.18 -5.76 -3.74
CA SER A 132 -10.27 -5.56 -2.61
C SER A 132 -11.02 -5.44 -1.27
N GLY A 133 -12.22 -4.88 -1.27
CA GLY A 133 -13.07 -4.77 -0.09
C GLY A 133 -13.69 -6.11 0.34
N THR A 134 -14.10 -6.95 -0.60
CA THR A 134 -14.78 -8.23 -0.29
C THR A 134 -13.86 -9.30 0.30
N VAL A 135 -12.56 -9.24 0.03
CA VAL A 135 -11.57 -10.12 0.67
C VAL A 135 -11.41 -9.82 2.17
N ASN A 136 -11.65 -8.57 2.59
CA ASN A 136 -11.46 -8.13 3.98
C ASN A 136 -12.63 -8.50 4.92
N ILE A 137 -13.78 -8.90 4.38
CA ILE A 137 -15.00 -9.25 5.16
C ILE A 137 -15.18 -10.76 5.35
N HIS A 138 -14.33 -11.58 4.74
CA HIS A 138 -14.41 -13.05 4.78
C HIS A 138 -13.08 -13.74 5.18
N GLY A 139 -12.13 -13.00 5.76
CA GLY A 139 -10.84 -13.50 6.24
C GLY A 139 -10.68 -13.40 7.75
#